data_AF-A0A1M6PLY4-F1
#
_entry.id   AF-A0A1M6PLY4-F1
#
_cell.length_a   1.000
_cell.length_b   1.000
_cell.length_c   1.000
_cell.angle_alpha   90.00
_cell.angle_beta   90.00
_cell.angle_gamma   90.00
#
_symmetry.space_group_name_H-M   'P 1'
#
loop_
_entity.id
_entity.type
_entity.pdbx_description
1 polymer ?
#
loop_
_entity_poly.entity_id
_entity_poly.type
_entity_poly.pdbx_seq_one_letter_code
_entity_poly.pdbx_strand_id
1 'polypeptide(L)'
;MMGLTTLDWFILALIGWGMVRGFATGGVRQMASIVGFVLAVVVGISAMEPVGRLVADSLGLSPRVGPLIGFMLVFLAVQVGVWLAMQATEALLGAIKLSVLNRLLGALVGGVKAVLLLSLLFLVLRTFDLPSPDARRASPLYASVADVLPAAWDVVVARAPEARKLVERFSGLEKKVEQEP
;
A
#
# COMPACT_ATOMS: atom_id res chain seq x y z
N MET A 1 -10.08 31.52 17.89
CA MET A 1 -9.48 30.82 16.75
C MET A 1 -8.56 29.75 17.32
N MET A 2 -8.87 28.46 17.16
CA MET A 2 -7.92 27.41 17.57
C MET A 2 -6.73 27.45 16.60
N GLY A 3 -5.55 27.72 17.13
CA GLY A 3 -4.31 27.72 16.36
C GLY A 3 -3.86 26.30 16.02
N LEU A 4 -2.94 26.17 15.05
CA LEU A 4 -2.33 24.88 14.73
C LEU A 4 -1.51 24.37 15.91
N THR A 5 -1.78 23.13 16.32
CA THR A 5 -1.04 22.43 17.36
C THR A 5 0.23 21.79 16.81
N THR A 6 1.10 21.31 17.70
CA THR A 6 2.28 20.51 17.30
C THR A 6 1.90 19.28 16.48
N LEU A 7 0.76 18.65 16.79
CA LEU A 7 0.25 17.51 16.05
C LEU A 7 -0.17 17.90 14.63
N ASP A 8 -0.77 19.07 14.45
CA ASP A 8 -1.12 19.57 13.11
C ASP A 8 0.12 19.84 12.27
N TRP A 9 1.16 20.44 12.85
CA TRP A 9 2.44 20.65 12.16
C TRP A 9 3.12 19.34 11.78
N PHE A 10 3.05 18.34 12.65
CA PHE A 10 3.55 16.99 12.34
C PHE A 10 2.77 16.36 11.18
N ILE A 11 1.44 16.43 11.19
CA ILE A 11 0.58 15.95 10.11
C ILE A 11 0.91 16.65 8.79
N LEU A 12 0.96 17.98 8.80
CA LEU A 12 1.26 18.79 7.60
C LEU A 12 2.65 18.50 7.05
N ALA A 13 3.65 18.32 7.92
CA ALA A 13 5.00 17.98 7.50
C ALA A 13 5.06 16.62 6.79
N LEU A 14 4.36 15.61 7.31
CA LEU A 14 4.31 14.27 6.69
C LEU A 14 3.51 14.26 5.38
N ILE A 15 2.39 14.98 5.32
CA ILE A 15 1.62 15.14 4.08
C ILE A 15 2.47 15.88 3.04
N GLY A 16 3.09 17.00 3.42
CA GLY A 16 3.96 17.79 2.56
C GLY A 16 5.14 16.98 2.04
N TRP A 17 5.77 16.18 2.91
CA TRP A 17 6.82 15.24 2.50
C TRP A 17 6.33 14.22 1.49
N GLY A 18 5.15 13.62 1.72
CA GLY A 18 4.50 12.72 0.78
C GLY A 18 4.23 13.36 -0.58
N MET A 19 3.77 14.61 -0.58
CA MET A 19 3.55 15.40 -1.80
C MET A 19 4.87 15.67 -2.54
N VAL A 20 5.94 16.08 -1.85
CA VAL A 20 7.25 16.33 -2.46
C VAL A 20 7.85 15.05 -3.05
N ARG A 21 7.83 13.95 -2.29
CA ARG A 21 8.23 12.62 -2.78
C ARG A 21 7.41 12.19 -3.99
N GLY A 22 6.10 12.42 -3.93
CA GLY A 22 5.17 12.11 -5.01
C GLY A 22 5.44 12.93 -6.27
N PHE A 23 5.71 14.23 -6.11
CA PHE A 23 6.08 15.15 -7.18
C PHE A 23 7.37 14.71 -7.88
N ALA A 24 8.39 14.33 -7.10
CA ALA A 24 9.64 13.82 -7.61
C ALA A 24 9.48 12.47 -8.35
N THR A 25 8.53 11.64 -7.91
CA THR A 25 8.24 10.33 -8.53
C THR A 25 7.41 10.48 -9.82
N GLY A 26 6.50 11.45 -9.88
CA GLY A 26 5.53 11.63 -10.97
C GLY A 26 4.31 10.70 -10.86
N GLY A 27 3.17 11.17 -11.38
CA GLY A 27 1.89 10.46 -11.32
C GLY A 27 1.89 9.17 -12.14
N VAL A 28 2.41 9.19 -13.36
CA VAL A 28 2.47 8.01 -14.25
C VAL A 28 3.20 6.85 -13.56
N ARG A 29 4.36 7.10 -12.98
CA ARG A 29 5.14 6.08 -12.26
C ARG A 29 4.40 5.55 -11.04
N GLN A 30 3.74 6.42 -10.28
CA GLN A 30 2.96 5.99 -9.13
C GLN A 30 1.77 5.11 -9.51
N MET A 31 1.06 5.46 -10.59
CA MET A 31 -0.06 4.65 -11.08
C MET A 31 0.42 3.31 -11.64
N ALA A 32 1.49 3.31 -12.44
CA ALA A 32 2.09 2.09 -12.95
C ALA A 32 2.58 1.16 -11.84
N SER A 33 3.14 1.71 -10.76
CA SER A 33 3.52 0.92 -9.58
C SER A 33 2.33 0.26 -8.90
N ILE A 34 1.20 0.96 -8.78
CA ILE A 34 -0.03 0.39 -8.20
C ILE A 34 -0.57 -0.74 -9.09
N VAL A 35 -0.69 -0.48 -10.39
CA VAL A 35 -1.15 -1.49 -11.36
C VAL A 35 -0.21 -2.69 -11.37
N GLY A 36 1.10 -2.45 -11.39
CA GLY A 36 2.12 -3.48 -11.34
C GLY A 36 2.09 -4.32 -10.07
N PHE A 37 1.80 -3.69 -8.92
CA PHE A 37 1.58 -4.40 -7.66
C PHE A 37 0.38 -5.33 -7.73
N VAL A 38 -0.78 -4.82 -8.18
CA VAL A 38 -1.99 -5.66 -8.34
C VAL A 38 -1.73 -6.80 -9.32
N LEU A 39 -1.08 -6.52 -10.44
CA LEU A 39 -0.70 -7.53 -11.44
C LEU A 39 0.24 -8.58 -10.84
N ALA A 40 1.26 -8.18 -10.09
CA ALA A 40 2.19 -9.09 -9.43
C ALA A 40 1.50 -9.99 -8.42
N VAL A 41 0.51 -9.48 -7.67
CA VAL A 41 -0.29 -10.30 -6.74
C VAL A 41 -1.16 -11.29 -7.52
N VAL A 42 -1.90 -10.84 -8.53
CA VAL A 42 -2.81 -11.72 -9.31
C VAL A 42 -2.03 -12.82 -10.03
N VAL A 43 -0.95 -12.45 -10.74
CA VAL A 43 -0.09 -13.41 -11.46
C VAL A 43 0.68 -14.29 -10.49
N GLY A 44 1.14 -13.72 -9.36
CA GLY A 44 1.78 -14.49 -8.30
C GLY A 44 0.87 -15.59 -7.77
N ILE A 45 -0.37 -15.26 -7.43
CA ILE A 45 -1.35 -16.23 -6.91
C ILE A 45 -1.67 -17.28 -7.96
N SER A 46 -1.85 -16.91 -9.24
CA SER A 46 -2.18 -17.88 -10.30
C SER A 46 -1.03 -18.83 -10.64
N ALA A 47 0.23 -18.39 -10.46
CA ALA A 47 1.41 -19.16 -10.79
C ALA A 47 2.13 -19.78 -9.57
N MET A 48 1.63 -19.57 -8.34
CA MET A 48 2.33 -20.00 -7.12
C MET A 48 2.51 -21.52 -7.02
N GLU A 49 1.50 -22.30 -7.43
CA GLU A 49 1.56 -23.76 -7.39
C GLU A 49 2.53 -24.36 -8.43
N PRO A 50 2.42 -24.05 -9.74
CA PRO A 50 3.32 -24.64 -10.74
C PRO A 50 4.78 -24.24 -10.50
N VAL A 51 5.04 -22.97 -10.17
CA VAL A 51 6.40 -22.49 -9.87
C VAL A 51 6.89 -23.04 -8.53
N GLY A 52 6.01 -23.09 -7.53
CA GLY A 52 6.34 -23.62 -6.21
C GLY A 52 6.75 -25.09 -6.24
N ARG A 53 6.08 -25.92 -7.05
CA ARG A 53 6.47 -27.33 -7.26
C ARG A 53 7.84 -27.46 -7.91
N LEU A 54 8.07 -26.74 -9.02
CA LEU A 54 9.38 -26.71 -9.70
C LEU A 54 10.53 -26.39 -8.74
N VAL A 55 10.32 -25.41 -7.86
CA VAL A 55 11.32 -24.99 -6.86
C VAL A 55 11.45 -26.01 -5.74
N ALA A 56 10.35 -26.54 -5.22
CA ALA A 56 10.36 -27.51 -4.14
C ALA A 56 11.08 -28.80 -4.57
N ASP A 57 10.80 -29.30 -5.77
CA ASP A 57 11.42 -30.50 -6.32
C ASP A 57 12.92 -30.29 -6.59
N SER A 58 13.31 -29.10 -7.05
CA SER A 58 14.71 -28.77 -7.35
C SER A 58 15.57 -28.58 -6.09
N LEU A 59 14.98 -28.12 -4.99
CA LEU A 59 15.69 -27.76 -3.76
C LEU A 59 15.41 -28.71 -2.59
N GLY A 60 14.61 -29.77 -2.81
CA GLY A 60 14.21 -30.72 -1.77
C GLY A 60 13.41 -30.09 -0.63
N LEU A 61 12.64 -29.04 -0.92
CA LEU A 61 11.87 -28.31 0.09
C LEU A 61 10.55 -29.00 0.39
N SER A 62 10.01 -28.77 1.59
CA SER A 62 8.68 -29.28 1.95
C SER A 62 7.61 -28.74 0.98
N PRO A 63 6.67 -29.58 0.51
CA PRO A 63 5.55 -29.17 -0.33
C PRO A 63 4.68 -28.06 0.27
N ARG A 64 4.73 -27.86 1.60
CA ARG A 64 4.00 -26.78 2.29
C ARG A 64 4.59 -25.39 2.02
N VAL A 65 5.91 -25.28 1.85
CA VAL A 65 6.60 -23.99 1.63
C VAL A 65 6.76 -23.65 0.16
N GLY A 66 6.71 -24.65 -0.72
CA GLY A 66 6.85 -24.50 -2.18
C GLY A 66 5.96 -23.40 -2.77
N PRO A 67 4.63 -23.42 -2.55
CA PRO A 67 3.74 -22.41 -3.09
C PRO A 67 4.05 -20.98 -2.61
N LEU A 68 4.46 -20.80 -1.34
CA LEU A 68 4.84 -19.48 -0.83
C LEU A 68 6.07 -18.94 -1.55
N ILE A 69 7.08 -19.79 -1.78
CA ILE A 69 8.28 -19.42 -2.54
C ILE A 69 7.93 -19.14 -4.01
N GLY A 70 7.06 -19.96 -4.61
CA GLY A 70 6.57 -19.74 -5.98
C GLY A 70 5.87 -18.40 -6.13
N PHE A 71 4.97 -18.06 -5.20
CA PHE A 71 4.33 -16.75 -5.14
C PHE A 71 5.37 -15.61 -5.07
N MET A 72 6.34 -15.70 -4.13
CA MET A 72 7.38 -14.69 -3.95
C MET A 72 8.23 -14.49 -5.20
N LEU A 73 8.68 -15.58 -5.84
CA LEU A 73 9.50 -15.51 -7.05
C LEU A 73 8.75 -14.84 -8.21
N VAL A 74 7.51 -15.26 -8.46
CA VAL A 74 6.68 -14.68 -9.53
C VAL A 74 6.36 -13.22 -9.22
N PHE A 75 5.97 -12.92 -7.99
CA PHE A 75 5.68 -11.56 -7.54
C PHE A 75 6.88 -10.64 -7.79
N LEU A 76 8.07 -11.04 -7.36
CA LEU A 76 9.30 -10.25 -7.56
C LEU A 76 9.66 -10.13 -9.04
N ALA A 77 9.54 -11.20 -9.83
CA ALA A 77 9.81 -11.17 -11.26
C ALA A 77 8.89 -10.17 -11.99
N VAL A 78 7.59 -10.16 -11.67
CA VAL A 78 6.63 -9.20 -12.23
C VAL A 78 6.95 -7.77 -11.79
N GLN A 79 7.29 -7.55 -10.51
CA GLN A 79 7.71 -6.23 -10.02
C GLN A 79 8.92 -5.69 -10.77
N VAL A 80 9.95 -6.51 -10.96
CA VAL A 80 11.16 -6.16 -11.72
C VAL A 80 10.79 -5.86 -13.16
N GLY A 81 9.92 -6.66 -13.79
CA GLY A 81 9.45 -6.43 -15.16
C GLY A 81 8.72 -5.10 -15.32
N VAL A 82 7.82 -4.74 -14.40
CA VAL A 82 7.12 -3.45 -14.41
C VAL A 82 8.10 -2.29 -14.22
N TRP A 83 9.08 -2.44 -13.32
CA TRP A 83 10.11 -1.43 -13.09
C TRP A 83 10.96 -1.20 -14.36
N LEU A 84 11.42 -2.28 -15.01
CA LEU A 84 12.15 -2.20 -16.27
C LEU A 84 11.32 -1.55 -17.38
N ALA A 85 10.04 -1.93 -17.51
CA ALA A 85 9.13 -1.33 -18.48
C ALA A 85 8.96 0.17 -18.23
N MET A 86 8.86 0.59 -16.96
CA MET A 86 8.81 2.01 -16.60
C MET A 86 10.09 2.74 -16.98
N GLN A 87 11.26 2.16 -16.69
CA GLN A 87 12.55 2.75 -17.05
C GLN A 87 12.72 2.89 -18.57
N ALA A 88 12.38 1.86 -19.34
CA ALA A 88 12.39 1.90 -20.80
C ALA A 88 11.42 2.96 -21.33
N THR A 89 10.18 2.97 -20.82
CA THR A 89 9.14 3.94 -21.18
C THR A 89 9.62 5.36 -20.94
N GLU A 90 10.25 5.61 -19.81
CA GLU A 90 10.75 6.93 -19.46
C GLU A 90 11.98 7.36 -20.26
N ALA A 91 12.83 6.42 -20.68
CA ALA A 91 13.95 6.67 -21.57
C ALA A 91 13.47 7.00 -22.99
N LEU A 92 12.43 6.32 -23.46
CA LEU A 92 11.85 6.50 -24.78
C LEU A 92 10.99 7.78 -24.87
N LEU A 93 10.22 8.06 -23.82
CA LEU A 93 9.27 9.17 -23.75
C LEU A 93 9.84 10.35 -22.96
N GLY A 94 11.10 10.72 -23.17
CA GLY A 94 11.84 11.74 -22.39
C GLY A 94 11.08 13.04 -22.06
N ALA A 95 10.00 13.35 -22.78
CA ALA A 95 9.07 14.46 -22.52
C ALA A 95 8.01 14.24 -21.41
N ILE A 96 7.57 13.01 -21.09
CA ILE A 96 6.44 12.76 -20.15
C ILE A 96 6.84 13.01 -18.68
N LYS A 97 8.12 12.80 -18.34
CA LYS A 97 8.69 13.07 -17.00
C LYS A 97 8.77 14.55 -16.64
N LEU A 98 8.74 15.45 -17.62
CA LEU A 98 8.96 16.89 -17.41
C LEU A 98 7.67 17.70 -17.38
N SER A 99 6.53 17.13 -17.79
CA SER A 99 5.26 17.86 -17.70
C SER A 99 4.91 18.13 -16.23
N VAL A 100 4.77 19.42 -15.91
CA VAL A 100 4.34 19.89 -14.59
C VAL A 100 3.08 19.16 -14.14
N LEU A 101 2.15 18.87 -15.06
CA LEU A 101 0.92 18.13 -14.77
C LEU A 101 1.20 16.72 -14.24
N ASN A 102 2.12 15.96 -14.84
CA ASN A 102 2.49 14.63 -14.35
C ASN A 102 3.07 14.70 -12.93
N ARG A 103 3.89 15.72 -12.65
CA ARG A 103 4.46 15.90 -11.31
C ARG A 103 3.41 16.34 -10.29
N LEU A 104 2.47 17.20 -10.66
CA LEU A 104 1.35 17.60 -9.80
C LEU A 104 0.42 16.41 -9.48
N LEU A 105 0.12 15.56 -10.46
CA LEU A 105 -0.57 14.30 -10.22
C LEU A 105 0.23 13.42 -9.25
N GLY A 106 1.55 13.36 -9.42
CA GLY A 106 2.43 12.69 -8.47
C GLY A 106 2.31 13.26 -7.05
N ALA A 107 2.29 14.58 -6.89
CA ALA A 107 2.12 15.23 -5.60
C ALA A 107 0.78 14.88 -4.95
N LEU A 108 -0.31 14.91 -5.71
CA LEU A 108 -1.64 14.54 -5.24
C LEU A 108 -1.67 13.09 -4.75
N VAL A 109 -1.19 12.14 -5.56
CA VAL A 109 -1.15 10.71 -5.19
C VAL A 109 -0.26 10.51 -3.96
N GLY A 110 0.87 11.23 -3.88
CA GLY A 110 1.79 11.18 -2.74
C GLY A 110 1.18 11.71 -1.44
N GLY A 111 0.42 12.81 -1.53
CA GLY A 111 -0.34 13.37 -0.40
C GLY A 111 -1.43 12.43 0.08
N VAL A 112 -2.23 11.85 -0.82
CA VAL A 112 -3.26 10.87 -0.48
C VAL A 112 -2.64 9.64 0.22
N LYS A 113 -1.52 9.13 -0.28
CA LYS A 113 -0.78 8.04 0.37
C LYS A 113 -0.32 8.41 1.77
N ALA A 114 0.24 9.61 1.95
CA ALA A 114 0.69 10.07 3.26
C ALA A 114 -0.47 10.18 4.26
N VAL A 115 -1.63 10.69 3.83
CA VAL A 115 -2.85 10.75 4.66
C VAL A 115 -3.33 9.35 5.04
N LEU A 116 -3.38 8.40 4.10
CA LEU A 116 -3.75 7.02 4.37
C LEU A 116 -2.79 6.33 5.36
N LEU A 117 -1.49 6.55 5.21
CA LEU A 117 -0.48 6.02 6.12
C LEU A 117 -0.57 6.66 7.52
N LEU A 118 -0.81 7.96 7.60
CA LEU A 118 -1.08 8.65 8.87
C LEU A 118 -2.34 8.14 9.55
N SER A 119 -3.41 7.92 8.79
CA SER A 119 -4.67 7.36 9.29
C SER A 119 -4.45 5.95 9.86
N LEU A 120 -3.72 5.10 9.14
CA LEU A 120 -3.30 3.78 9.62
C LEU A 120 -2.45 3.89 10.91
N LEU A 121 -1.48 4.80 10.92
CA LEU A 121 -0.63 5.03 12.09
C LEU A 121 -1.47 5.45 13.30
N PHE A 122 -2.39 6.39 13.15
CA PHE A 122 -3.27 6.83 14.24
C PHE A 122 -4.21 5.72 14.72
N LEU A 123 -4.68 4.85 13.82
CA LEU A 123 -5.48 3.69 14.22
C LEU A 123 -4.68 2.76 15.14
N VAL A 124 -3.42 2.50 14.81
CA VAL A 124 -2.52 1.66 15.63
C VAL A 124 -2.15 2.37 16.94
N LEU A 125 -1.74 3.64 16.88
CA LEU A 125 -1.31 4.39 18.06
C LEU A 125 -2.45 4.62 19.07
N ARG A 126 -3.69 4.69 18.59
CA ARG A 126 -4.87 4.78 19.46
C ARG A 126 -4.98 3.60 20.42
N THR A 127 -4.48 2.41 20.06
CA THR A 127 -4.42 1.23 20.94
C THR A 127 -3.51 1.44 22.16
N PHE A 128 -2.57 2.39 22.06
CA PHE A 128 -1.63 2.76 23.12
C PHE A 128 -1.95 4.13 23.75
N ASP A 129 -3.14 4.68 23.50
CA ASP A 129 -3.54 6.04 23.92
C ASP A 129 -2.61 7.17 23.44
N LEU A 130 -2.01 6.98 22.27
CA LEU A 130 -1.16 7.95 21.60
C LEU A 130 -1.82 8.47 20.30
N PRO A 131 -1.82 9.78 20.02
CA PRO A 131 -1.56 10.89 20.95
C PRO A 131 -2.60 10.95 22.08
N SER A 132 -2.30 11.68 23.17
CA SER A 132 -3.21 11.80 24.32
C SER A 132 -4.60 12.32 23.90
N PRO A 133 -5.67 11.98 24.63
CA PRO A 133 -7.02 12.47 24.34
C PRO A 133 -7.10 14.01 24.15
N ASP A 134 -6.38 14.76 24.98
CA ASP A 134 -6.36 16.23 24.90
C ASP A 134 -5.64 16.73 23.65
N ALA A 135 -4.52 16.11 23.27
CA ALA A 135 -3.80 16.45 22.04
C ALA A 135 -4.65 16.18 20.79
N ARG A 136 -5.43 15.08 20.80
CA ARG A 136 -6.35 14.73 19.71
C ARG A 136 -7.49 15.74 19.56
N ARG A 137 -8.08 16.16 20.69
CA ARG A 137 -9.18 17.15 20.70
C ARG A 137 -8.72 18.55 20.30
N ALA A 138 -7.48 18.91 20.65
CA ALA A 138 -6.90 20.20 20.32
C ALA A 138 -6.50 20.34 18.85
N SER A 139 -6.25 19.23 18.14
CA SER A 139 -5.81 19.22 16.74
C SER A 139 -7.00 19.24 15.77
N PRO A 140 -7.16 20.30 14.95
CA PRO A 140 -8.20 20.35 13.94
C PRO A 140 -8.02 19.31 12.82
N LEU A 141 -6.79 18.88 12.52
CA LEU A 141 -6.52 17.94 11.43
C LEU A 141 -6.62 16.48 11.84
N TYR A 142 -6.49 16.16 13.14
CA TYR A 142 -6.41 14.79 13.60
C TYR A 142 -7.63 13.96 13.18
N ALA A 143 -8.85 14.43 13.46
CA ALA A 143 -10.07 13.69 13.12
C ALA A 143 -10.19 13.45 11.61
N SER A 144 -10.00 14.50 10.81
CA SER A 144 -10.08 14.43 9.35
C SER A 144 -9.09 13.45 8.75
N VAL A 145 -7.87 13.35 9.29
CA VAL A 145 -6.86 12.38 8.83
C VAL A 145 -7.14 10.98 9.37
N ALA A 146 -7.50 10.85 10.66
CA ALA A 146 -7.76 9.56 11.29
C ALA A 146 -8.92 8.81 10.62
N ASP A 147 -9.94 9.51 10.13
CA ASP A 147 -11.13 8.89 9.54
C ASP A 147 -10.98 8.50 8.06
N VAL A 148 -9.88 8.89 7.39
CA VAL A 148 -9.68 8.60 5.96
C VAL A 148 -9.56 7.11 5.67
N LEU A 149 -8.80 6.35 6.45
CA LEU A 149 -8.64 4.92 6.22
C LEU A 149 -9.95 4.15 6.44
N PRO A 150 -10.71 4.34 7.54
CA PRO A 150 -12.06 3.77 7.67
C PRO A 150 -12.98 4.13 6.50
N ALA A 151 -13.03 5.40 6.10
CA ALA A 151 -13.87 5.82 4.98
C ALA A 151 -13.43 5.16 3.65
N ALA A 152 -12.11 5.06 3.41
CA ALA A 152 -11.56 4.38 2.24
C ALA A 152 -11.92 2.88 2.25
N TRP A 153 -11.87 2.24 3.42
CA TRP A 153 -12.29 0.84 3.58
C TRP A 153 -13.77 0.64 3.23
N ASP A 154 -14.66 1.50 3.73
CA ASP A 154 -16.09 1.44 3.43
C ASP A 154 -16.36 1.60 1.93
N VAL A 155 -15.63 2.50 1.27
CA VAL A 155 -15.69 2.72 -0.18
C VAL A 155 -15.25 1.48 -0.97
N VAL A 156 -14.14 0.84 -0.57
CA VAL A 156 -13.62 -0.37 -1.22
C VAL A 156 -14.61 -1.51 -1.08
N VAL A 157 -15.08 -1.73 0.14
CA VAL A 157 -16.07 -2.76 0.47
C VAL A 157 -17.37 -2.59 -0.31
N ALA A 158 -17.87 -1.36 -0.42
CA ALA A 158 -19.11 -1.09 -1.15
C ALA A 158 -18.99 -1.43 -2.64
N ARG A 159 -17.79 -1.34 -3.22
CA ARG A 159 -17.52 -1.61 -4.63
C ARG A 159 -17.06 -3.04 -4.91
N ALA A 160 -16.41 -3.69 -3.94
CA ALA A 160 -15.85 -5.03 -4.07
C ALA A 160 -16.21 -5.86 -2.82
N PRO A 161 -17.46 -6.33 -2.69
CA PRO A 161 -17.90 -7.10 -1.53
C PRO A 161 -17.10 -8.41 -1.34
N GLU A 162 -16.46 -8.91 -2.40
CA GLU A 162 -15.53 -10.05 -2.33
C GLU A 162 -14.30 -9.78 -1.46
N ALA A 163 -13.86 -8.52 -1.34
CA ALA A 163 -12.75 -8.15 -0.46
C ALA A 163 -13.05 -8.50 1.01
N ARG A 164 -14.31 -8.36 1.46
CA ARG A 164 -14.73 -8.79 2.80
C ARG A 164 -14.58 -10.30 2.97
N LYS A 165 -15.05 -11.07 1.99
CA LYS A 165 -14.97 -12.55 2.01
C LYS A 165 -13.52 -13.03 2.07
N LEU A 166 -12.59 -12.34 1.40
CA LEU A 166 -11.16 -12.66 1.48
C LEU A 166 -10.59 -12.42 2.87
N VAL A 167 -10.83 -11.25 3.47
CA VAL A 167 -10.35 -10.93 4.83
C VAL A 167 -10.92 -11.88 5.88
N GLU A 168 -12.21 -12.21 5.79
CA GLU A 168 -12.85 -13.20 6.68
C GLU A 168 -12.23 -14.59 6.52
N ARG A 169 -11.96 -15.03 5.28
CA ARG A 169 -11.26 -16.29 5.02
C ARG A 169 -9.86 -16.31 5.63
N PHE A 170 -9.07 -15.25 5.47
CA PHE A 170 -7.72 -15.16 6.06
C PHE A 170 -7.77 -15.18 7.59
N SER A 171 -8.67 -14.40 8.19
CA SER A 171 -8.85 -14.36 9.66
C SER A 171 -9.28 -15.72 10.22
N GLY A 172 -10.10 -16.47 9.47
CA GLY A 172 -10.50 -17.83 9.82
C GLY A 172 -9.37 -18.86 9.69
N LEU A 173 -8.42 -18.66 8.77
CA LEU A 173 -7.24 -19.53 8.64
C LEU A 173 -6.26 -19.33 9.78
N GLU A 174 -5.99 -18.08 10.18
CA GLU A 174 -5.13 -17.76 11.33
C GLU A 174 -5.63 -18.44 12.61
N LYS A 175 -6.92 -18.31 12.90
CA LYS A 175 -7.55 -18.96 14.06
C LYS A 175 -7.47 -20.49 14.02
N LYS A 176 -7.49 -21.10 12.82
CA LYS A 176 -7.34 -22.56 12.68
C LYS A 176 -5.90 -23.02 12.92
N VAL A 177 -4.92 -22.26 12.43
CA VAL A 177 -3.50 -22.53 12.66
C VAL A 177 -3.13 -22.39 14.15
N GLU A 178 -3.75 -21.45 14.86
CA GLU A 178 -3.53 -21.26 16.31
C GLU A 178 -4.26 -22.30 17.18
N GLN A 179 -5.23 -23.04 16.61
CA GLN A 179 -6.02 -24.07 17.30
C GLN A 179 -5.63 -25.51 16.94
N GLU A 180 -4.77 -25.72 15.93
CA GLU A 180 -4.15 -27.02 15.68
C GLU A 180 -2.90 -27.15 16.57
N PRO A 181 -2.85 -28.14 17.49
CA PRO A 181 -1.72 -28.34 18.41
C PRO A 181 -0.43 -28.80 17.72
#